data_AF-A0A428U2T0-F1
#
_entry.id   AF-A0A428U2T0-F1
#
_cell.length_a   1.000
_cell.length_b   1.000
_cell.length_c   1.000
_cell.angle_alpha   90.00
_cell.angle_beta   90.00
_cell.angle_gamma   90.00
#
_symmetry.space_group_name_H-M   'P 1'
#
loop_
_entity.id
_entity.type
_entity.pdbx_description
1 polymer ?
#
loop_
_entity_poly.entity_id
_entity_poly.type
_entity_poly.pdbx_seq_one_letter_code
_entity_poly.pdbx_strand_id
1 'polypeptide(L)'
;MDGQFVEIQSLRKETHEPTTMLQLYPNGDAILVVHHRTKPSMKCLVSTTILRVASPYFESLFGSNFKEGAAVRQGECPEITLQEDDPEAMEIILSILHFKYNDKFFVS
;
A
#
# COMPACT_ATOMS: atom_id res chain seq x y z
N MET A 1 37.40 20.43 27.22
CA MET A 1 37.28 18.97 27.18
C MET A 1 36.41 18.63 28.39
N ASP A 2 35.13 18.32 28.26
CA ASP A 2 34.51 17.50 27.22
C ASP A 2 33.13 17.99 26.82
N GLY A 3 32.89 17.96 25.51
CA GLY A 3 31.58 18.25 24.92
C GLY A 3 30.64 17.09 25.14
N GLN A 4 29.43 17.39 25.64
CA GLN A 4 28.36 16.41 25.67
C GLN A 4 27.62 16.48 24.32
N PHE A 5 28.08 15.62 23.42
CA PHE A 5 27.38 15.27 22.20
C PHE A 5 26.06 14.56 22.55
N VAL A 6 24.98 15.15 22.06
CA VAL A 6 23.78 14.57 21.43
C VAL A 6 23.52 13.08 21.66
N GLU A 7 22.37 12.76 22.25
CA GLU A 7 21.63 11.56 21.87
C GLU A 7 20.16 11.94 21.65
N ILE A 8 19.85 12.30 20.40
CA ILE A 8 18.48 12.27 19.88
C ILE A 8 18.13 10.78 19.84
N GLN A 9 17.60 10.26 20.94
CA GLN A 9 17.06 8.91 20.97
C GLN A 9 15.74 8.90 20.19
N SER A 10 15.92 8.74 18.89
CA SER A 10 15.23 7.77 18.05
C SER A 10 13.71 7.79 18.17
N LEU A 11 13.07 8.39 17.15
CA LEU A 11 11.72 8.02 16.74
C LEU A 11 11.60 6.52 16.89
N ARG A 12 10.82 6.06 17.87
CA ARG A 12 10.41 4.68 17.96
C ARG A 12 9.72 4.39 16.63
N LYS A 13 10.43 3.75 15.71
CA LYS A 13 9.82 2.97 14.64
C LYS A 13 8.92 2.00 15.39
N GLU A 14 7.63 2.31 15.42
CA GLU A 14 6.63 1.37 15.86
C GLU A 14 6.69 0.20 14.90
N THR A 15 7.42 -0.83 15.32
CA THR A 15 7.46 -2.15 14.70
C THR A 15 6.04 -2.69 14.74
N HIS A 16 5.27 -2.43 13.69
CA HIS A 16 3.96 -3.05 13.52
C HIS A 16 4.17 -4.49 13.08
N GLU A 17 4.03 -5.39 14.06
CA GLU A 17 3.75 -6.83 13.93
C GLU A 17 2.66 -7.12 12.86
N PRO A 18 2.59 -8.36 12.32
CA PRO A 18 2.31 -8.61 10.92
C PRO A 18 1.01 -7.99 10.45
N THR A 19 1.13 -6.96 9.61
CA THR A 19 0.04 -6.49 8.76
C THR A 19 -0.36 -7.64 7.84
N THR A 20 -1.50 -8.29 8.13
CA THR A 20 -2.00 -9.38 7.29
C THR A 20 -2.12 -8.86 5.85
N MET A 21 -1.41 -9.49 4.93
CA MET A 21 -1.40 -9.08 3.53
C MET A 21 -2.69 -9.56 2.87
N LEU A 22 -3.49 -8.62 2.37
CA LEU A 22 -4.68 -8.91 1.59
C LEU A 22 -4.28 -9.21 0.15
N GLN A 23 -4.44 -10.46 -0.28
CA GLN A 23 -4.11 -10.89 -1.62
C GLN A 23 -5.30 -10.68 -2.57
N LEU A 24 -5.37 -9.50 -3.21
CA LEU A 24 -6.45 -9.15 -4.13
C LEU A 24 -6.26 -9.70 -5.53
N TYR A 25 -5.02 -9.97 -5.94
CA TYR A 25 -4.72 -10.65 -7.19
C TYR A 25 -3.64 -11.70 -7.00
N PRO A 26 -3.84 -12.97 -7.42
CA PRO A 26 -2.85 -14.02 -7.22
C PRO A 26 -1.48 -13.73 -7.83
N ASN A 27 -1.46 -13.04 -8.97
CA ASN A 27 -0.24 -12.65 -9.68
C ASN A 27 -0.05 -11.13 -9.61
N GLY A 28 -0.32 -10.53 -8.45
CA GLY A 28 -0.16 -9.10 -8.27
C GLY A 28 1.31 -8.67 -8.47
N ASP A 29 1.48 -7.47 -8.98
CA ASP A 29 2.75 -6.88 -9.42
C ASP A 29 3.08 -5.59 -8.65
N ALA A 30 2.27 -5.23 -7.65
CA ALA A 30 2.59 -4.18 -6.69
C ALA A 30 1.93 -4.45 -5.33
N ILE A 31 2.54 -3.91 -4.27
CA ILE A 31 1.98 -3.92 -2.91
C ILE A 31 1.60 -2.48 -2.54
N LEU A 32 0.33 -2.24 -2.25
CA LEU A 32 -0.10 -0.98 -1.65
C LEU A 32 -0.07 -1.11 -0.12
N VAL A 33 0.65 -0.21 0.53
CA VAL A 33 0.70 -0.08 1.99
C VAL A 33 -0.17 1.11 2.37
N VAL A 34 -1.36 0.87 2.90
CA VAL A 34 -2.29 1.91 3.32
C VAL A 34 -2.00 2.25 4.78
N HIS A 35 -1.50 3.45 5.00
CA HIS A 35 -1.14 3.98 6.31
C HIS A 35 -2.09 5.11 6.71
N HIS A 36 -2.59 5.03 7.95
CA HIS A 36 -3.43 6.06 8.54
C HIS A 36 -2.95 6.38 9.95
N ARG A 37 -3.15 7.63 10.40
CA ARG A 37 -2.62 8.10 11.69
C ARG A 37 -3.21 7.37 12.90
N THR A 38 -4.46 6.94 12.81
CA THR A 38 -5.22 6.39 13.94
C THR A 38 -5.78 4.99 13.69
N LYS A 39 -5.61 4.45 12.47
CA LYS A 39 -6.13 3.13 12.09
C LYS A 39 -4.96 2.19 11.80
N PRO A 40 -5.10 0.87 12.07
CA PRO A 40 -4.08 -0.11 11.71
C PRO A 40 -3.75 -0.05 10.22
N SER A 41 -2.48 -0.14 9.90
CA SER A 41 -2.04 -0.14 8.50
C SER A 41 -2.40 -1.46 7.81
N MET A 42 -2.55 -1.41 6.49
CA MET A 42 -2.95 -2.54 5.65
C MET A 42 -1.96 -2.71 4.49
N LYS A 43 -1.67 -3.96 4.11
CA LYS A 43 -0.94 -4.28 2.88
C LYS A 43 -1.85 -5.02 1.91
N CYS A 44 -1.90 -4.58 0.66
CA CYS A 44 -2.69 -5.22 -0.40
C CYS A 44 -1.79 -5.59 -1.59
N LEU A 45 -1.78 -6.87 -1.97
CA LEU A 45 -1.16 -7.32 -3.22
C LEU A 45 -2.16 -7.13 -4.37
N VAL A 46 -1.83 -6.26 -5.32
CA VAL A 46 -2.75 -5.76 -6.36
C VAL A 46 -2.18 -5.97 -7.76
N SER A 47 -3.05 -5.86 -8.77
CA SER A 47 -2.64 -5.72 -10.17
C SER A 47 -2.61 -4.26 -10.60
N THR A 48 -1.43 -3.76 -10.95
CA THR A 48 -1.25 -2.39 -11.46
C THR A 48 -2.04 -2.17 -12.75
N THR A 49 -2.18 -3.19 -13.60
CA THR A 49 -2.99 -3.10 -14.84
C THR A 49 -4.45 -2.77 -14.55
N ILE A 50 -5.05 -3.44 -13.56
CA ILE A 50 -6.44 -3.17 -13.14
C ILE A 50 -6.55 -1.76 -12.57
N LEU A 51 -5.61 -1.37 -11.69
CA LEU A 51 -5.61 -0.04 -11.07
C LEU A 51 -5.47 1.09 -12.10
N ARG A 52 -4.59 0.92 -13.07
CA ARG A 52 -4.34 1.84 -14.19
C ARG A 52 -5.60 2.06 -15.04
N VAL A 53 -6.31 0.99 -15.37
CA VAL A 53 -7.58 1.07 -16.12
C VAL A 53 -8.66 1.79 -15.31
N ALA A 54 -8.71 1.55 -13.99
CA ALA A 54 -9.76 2.07 -13.12
C ALA A 54 -9.53 3.52 -12.66
N SER A 55 -8.29 4.02 -12.65
CA SER A 55 -7.94 5.28 -12.00
C SER A 55 -6.85 6.04 -12.76
N PRO A 56 -7.11 7.30 -13.19
CA PRO A 56 -6.09 8.16 -13.78
C PRO A 56 -4.89 8.43 -12.84
N TYR A 57 -5.11 8.41 -11.53
CA TYR A 57 -4.02 8.56 -10.56
C TYR A 57 -3.04 7.39 -10.65
N PHE A 58 -3.57 6.15 -10.65
CA PHE A 58 -2.72 4.96 -10.77
C PHE A 58 -2.15 4.82 -12.19
N GLU A 59 -2.83 5.31 -13.22
CA GLU A 59 -2.24 5.43 -14.57
C GLU A 59 -1.02 6.35 -14.57
N SER A 60 -1.10 7.51 -13.92
CA SER A 60 0.05 8.40 -13.79
C SER A 60 1.18 7.75 -12.99
N LEU A 61 0.86 7.05 -11.90
CA LEU A 61 1.85 6.42 -11.02
C LEU A 61 2.59 5.26 -11.71
N PHE A 62 1.87 4.33 -12.34
CA PHE A 62 2.44 3.11 -12.90
C PHE A 62 2.72 3.17 -14.40
N GLY A 63 2.01 4.03 -15.14
CA GLY A 63 2.17 4.22 -16.59
C GLY A 63 3.31 5.15 -16.97
N SER A 64 3.77 6.01 -16.06
CA SER A 64 4.84 6.97 -16.32
C SER A 64 6.25 6.41 -16.04
N ASN A 65 7.26 7.30 -16.09
CA ASN A 65 8.64 7.01 -15.75
C ASN A 65 8.96 7.23 -14.26
N PHE A 66 7.94 7.27 -13.39
CA PHE A 66 8.19 7.18 -11.96
C PHE A 66 8.84 5.84 -11.60
N LYS A 67 9.52 5.83 -10.45
CA LYS A 67 10.30 4.69 -9.97
C LYS A 67 9.43 3.44 -9.82
N GLU A 68 8.20 3.63 -9.34
CA GLU A 68 7.19 2.60 -9.13
C GLU A 68 6.82 1.93 -10.46
N GLY A 69 6.43 2.71 -11.46
CA GLY A 69 6.13 2.19 -12.81
C GLY A 69 7.34 1.52 -13.47
N ALA A 70 8.55 2.06 -13.28
CA ALA A 70 9.77 1.45 -13.80
C ALA A 70 10.08 0.10 -13.15
N ALA A 71 9.89 -0.03 -11.83
CA ALA A 71 10.08 -1.27 -11.08
C ALA A 71 9.11 -2.37 -11.56
N VAL A 72 7.82 -2.04 -11.71
CA VAL A 72 6.81 -2.97 -12.24
C VAL A 72 7.20 -3.47 -13.64
N ARG A 73 7.66 -2.57 -14.53
CA ARG A 73 8.12 -2.96 -15.89
C ARG A 73 9.36 -3.84 -15.90
N GLN A 74 10.19 -3.76 -14.86
CA GLN A 74 11.36 -4.63 -14.69
C GLN A 74 10.99 -5.99 -14.08
N GLY A 75 9.71 -6.23 -13.81
CA GLY A 75 9.23 -7.45 -13.17
C GLY A 75 9.43 -7.46 -11.66
N GLU A 76 9.71 -6.31 -11.05
CA GLU A 76 9.74 -6.15 -9.60
C GLU A 76 8.33 -5.96 -9.05
N CYS A 77 8.16 -6.15 -7.74
CA CYS A 77 6.91 -5.91 -7.03
C CYS A 77 7.11 -4.78 -6.00
N PRO A 78 7.07 -3.49 -6.42
CA PRO A 78 7.32 -2.38 -5.52
C PRO A 78 6.27 -2.27 -4.41
N GLU A 79 6.70 -1.81 -3.23
CA GLU A 79 5.79 -1.35 -2.17
C GLU A 79 5.54 0.16 -2.31
N ILE A 80 4.27 0.56 -2.38
CA ILE A 80 3.84 1.96 -2.50
C ILE A 80 3.05 2.31 -1.26
N THR A 81 3.49 3.33 -0.54
CA THR A 81 2.76 3.80 0.63
C THR A 81 1.72 4.85 0.25
N LEU A 82 0.47 4.59 0.60
CA LEU A 82 -0.62 5.55 0.55
C LEU A 82 -0.78 6.14 1.96
N GLN A 83 -0.56 7.45 2.07
CA GLN A 83 -0.59 8.18 3.34
C GLN A 83 -1.97 8.80 3.53
N GLU A 84 -2.49 8.72 4.76
CA GLU A 84 -3.73 9.38 5.19
C GLU A 84 -5.01 8.81 4.56
N ASP A 85 -4.92 7.79 3.72
CA ASP A 85 -6.08 7.05 3.23
C ASP A 85 -6.65 6.14 4.32
N ASP A 86 -7.97 5.98 4.31
CA ASP A 86 -8.68 5.09 5.24
C ASP A 86 -8.46 3.62 4.84
N PRO A 87 -7.86 2.77 5.70
CA PRO A 87 -7.54 1.38 5.34
C PRO A 87 -8.77 0.54 4.99
N GLU A 88 -9.89 0.73 5.70
CA GLU A 88 -11.11 -0.03 5.48
C GLU A 88 -11.81 0.38 4.18
N ALA A 89 -11.89 1.69 3.92
CA ALA A 89 -12.41 2.18 2.64
C ALA A 89 -11.56 1.71 1.45
N MET A 90 -10.23 1.74 1.60
CA MET A 90 -9.32 1.23 0.57
C MET A 90 -9.44 -0.29 0.38
N GLU A 91 -9.72 -1.05 1.43
CA GLU A 91 -9.99 -2.50 1.33
C GLU A 91 -11.19 -2.74 0.41
N ILE A 92 -12.27 -1.99 0.62
CA ILE A 92 -13.51 -2.08 -0.18
C ILE A 92 -13.22 -1.70 -1.63
N ILE A 93 -12.63 -0.53 -1.87
CA ILE A 93 -12.37 -0.01 -3.21
C ILE A 93 -11.50 -1.01 -3.99
N LEU A 94 -10.37 -1.41 -3.40
CA LEU A 94 -9.44 -2.32 -4.07
C LEU A 94 -10.06 -3.71 -4.29
N SER A 95 -10.89 -4.20 -3.37
CA SER A 95 -11.62 -5.46 -3.55
C SER A 95 -12.61 -5.38 -4.72
N ILE A 96 -13.36 -4.28 -4.84
CA ILE A 96 -14.28 -4.04 -5.96
C ILE A 96 -13.51 -4.00 -7.29
N LEU A 97 -12.41 -3.24 -7.35
CA LEU A 97 -11.60 -3.13 -8.57
C LEU A 97 -11.05 -4.49 -9.03
N HIS A 98 -10.71 -5.36 -8.08
CA HIS A 98 -10.17 -6.70 -8.36
C HIS A 98 -11.24 -7.80 -8.44
N PHE A 99 -12.53 -7.44 -8.43
CA PHE A 99 -13.65 -8.39 -8.40
C PHE A 99 -13.51 -9.45 -7.30
N LYS A 100 -12.98 -9.06 -6.14
CA LYS A 100 -12.84 -9.93 -4.97
C LYS A 100 -14.01 -9.74 -4.04
N TYR A 101 -14.73 -10.84 -3.83
CA TYR A 101 -15.78 -10.91 -2.84
C TYR A 101 -15.16 -11.01 -1.44
N ASN A 102 -15.73 -10.26 -0.50
CA ASN A 102 -15.34 -10.26 0.89
C ASN A 102 -16.61 -10.20 1.75
N ASP A 103 -16.87 -11.28 2.48
CA ASP A 103 -18.07 -11.45 3.31
C ASP A 103 -18.23 -10.32 4.34
N LYS A 104 -17.12 -9.72 4.79
CA LYS A 104 -17.12 -8.65 5.79
C LYS A 104 -17.98 -7.45 5.40
N PHE A 105 -18.15 -7.18 4.11
CA PHE A 105 -18.89 -6.00 3.65
C PHE A 105 -20.41 -6.17 3.61
N PHE A 106 -20.93 -7.37 3.84
CA PHE A 106 -22.35 -7.69 3.69
C PHE A 106 -23.03 -8.16 4.98
N VAL A 107 -22.33 -8.14 6.11
CA VAL A 107 -22.92 -8.45 7.42
C VAL A 107 -23.25 -7.13 8.14
N SER A 108 -24.53 -6.78 8.14
CA SER A 108 -25.13 -5.65 8.86
C SER A 108 -25.53 -6.00 10.29
#